data_AF-A0A4W3GX87-F1
#
_entry.id   AF-A0A4W3GX87-F1
#
_cell.length_a   1.000
_cell.length_b   1.000
_cell.length_c   1.000
_cell.angle_alpha   90.00
_cell.angle_beta   90.00
_cell.angle_gamma   90.00
#
_symmetry.space_group_name_H-M   'P 1'
#
loop_
_entity.id
_entity.type
_entity.pdbx_description
1 polymer ?
#
loop_
_entity_poly.entity_id
_entity_poly.type
_entity_poly.pdbx_seq_one_letter_code
_entity_poly.pdbx_strand_id
1 'polypeptide(L)'
;MAALLGLGLMLGPELELEREGEGVGVGHGHGLHGEHKVDLDAIDLSNLSPEERWRVEHARMHAKHRGHEAMHAEMVLILIITLVLAQILLVQWKQRHPKSYNLVTLFQMWVVPLYFTAKLHWWRFLIIWTLFSAVTAIITFRATRKPLDRSTPRLVYKWFLLLYKLSYGTGILGYAAVMFTLFGLNFLFRIKPEEAMDFGVSLLFYGLYYGVLGRDFAEMCADFMASTVGVSPRLSYWGSGGVVGASKVLHTAMW
;
A
#
# COMPACT_ATOMS: atom_id res chain seq x y z
N MET A 1 -1.20 -5.59 4.45
CA MET A 1 -0.41 -6.83 4.23
C MET A 1 0.86 -6.65 3.39
N ALA A 2 1.17 -5.47 2.84
CA ALA A 2 2.45 -5.25 2.13
C ALA A 2 3.69 -5.17 3.06
N ALA A 3 3.51 -4.95 4.36
CA ALA A 3 4.61 -4.86 5.33
C ALA A 3 5.14 -6.22 5.84
N LEU A 4 4.38 -7.31 5.65
CA LEU A 4 4.79 -8.65 6.13
C LEU A 4 5.63 -9.42 5.10
N LEU A 5 5.55 -9.06 3.82
CA LEU A 5 6.40 -9.65 2.77
C LEU A 5 7.82 -9.05 2.75
N GLY A 6 8.02 -7.86 3.33
CA GLY A 6 9.33 -7.20 3.40
C GLY A 6 10.27 -7.76 4.48
N LEU A 7 9.76 -8.52 5.46
CA LEU A 7 10.59 -9.09 6.54
C LEU A 7 11.07 -10.52 6.25
N GLY A 8 10.41 -11.27 5.36
CA GLY A 8 10.78 -12.64 5.02
C GLY A 8 11.92 -12.76 3.98
N LEU A 9 12.19 -11.70 3.23
CA LEU A 9 13.20 -11.67 2.15
C LEU A 9 14.58 -11.15 2.59
N MET A 10 14.72 -10.67 3.84
CA MET A 10 15.97 -10.11 4.38
C MET A 10 16.78 -11.10 5.23
N LEU A 11 16.30 -12.33 5.42
CA LEU A 11 16.95 -13.38 6.24
C LEU A 11 17.18 -14.70 5.49
N GLY A 12 17.10 -14.67 4.16
CA GLY A 12 17.00 -15.88 3.32
C GLY A 12 18.11 -16.20 2.31
N PRO A 13 19.34 -15.64 2.33
CA PRO A 13 20.41 -16.17 1.47
C PRO A 13 21.62 -16.78 2.21
N GLU A 14 21.69 -16.73 3.55
CA GLU A 14 22.92 -17.12 4.28
C GLU A 14 23.00 -18.59 4.70
N LEU A 15 21.97 -19.42 4.45
CA LEU A 15 21.88 -20.79 4.96
C LEU A 15 21.94 -21.90 3.89
N GLU A 16 22.13 -21.54 2.62
CA GLU A 16 22.16 -22.51 1.51
C GLU A 16 23.55 -22.70 0.90
N LEU A 17 24.56 -21.96 1.37
CA LEU A 17 25.93 -21.98 0.84
C LEU A 17 26.89 -22.97 1.54
N GLU A 18 26.44 -23.72 2.55
CA GLU A 18 27.31 -24.62 3.33
C GLU A 18 27.06 -26.13 3.11
N ARG A 19 26.35 -26.52 2.04
CA ARG A 19 26.03 -27.95 1.77
C ARG A 19 26.60 -28.58 0.50
N GLU A 20 27.33 -27.83 -0.34
CA GLU A 20 27.95 -28.35 -1.57
C GLU A 20 29.46 -28.62 -1.38
N GLY A 21 29.81 -29.43 -0.38
CA GLY A 21 31.21 -29.68 -0.04
C GLY A 21 31.46 -31.00 0.67
N GLU A 22 31.02 -32.13 0.12
CA GLU A 22 31.62 -33.47 0.35
C GLU A 22 30.88 -34.56 -0.44
N GLY A 23 31.57 -35.31 -1.31
CA GLY A 23 30.97 -36.50 -1.97
C GLY A 23 31.65 -37.04 -3.22
N VAL A 24 32.85 -37.61 -3.04
CA VAL A 24 33.54 -38.70 -3.76
C VAL A 24 32.77 -39.41 -4.91
N GLY A 25 33.44 -39.59 -6.05
CA GLY A 25 32.92 -40.27 -7.24
C GLY A 25 33.12 -41.79 -7.32
N VAL A 26 32.47 -42.42 -8.32
CA VAL A 26 32.81 -43.70 -8.95
C VAL A 26 32.21 -43.70 -10.37
N GLY A 27 33.00 -44.09 -11.38
CA GLY A 27 32.55 -44.19 -12.77
C GLY A 27 32.01 -45.57 -13.16
N HIS A 28 31.22 -45.61 -14.23
CA HIS A 28 31.16 -46.73 -15.18
C HIS A 28 30.59 -46.25 -16.52
N GLY A 29 31.23 -46.66 -17.61
CA GLY A 29 30.97 -46.15 -18.95
C GLY A 29 29.94 -46.92 -19.76
N HIS A 30 29.80 -46.42 -21.00
CA HIS A 30 29.64 -47.12 -22.29
C HIS A 30 28.39 -46.69 -23.07
N GLY A 31 28.61 -46.23 -24.31
CA GLY A 31 27.56 -46.18 -25.34
C GLY A 31 27.36 -44.84 -26.05
N LEU A 32 28.27 -44.52 -26.96
CA LEU A 32 28.02 -44.05 -28.33
C LEU A 32 26.63 -43.40 -28.60
N HIS A 33 26.56 -42.08 -28.51
CA HIS A 33 25.84 -41.27 -29.48
C HIS A 33 26.55 -39.93 -29.53
N GLY A 34 27.18 -39.64 -30.67
CA GLY A 34 27.86 -38.38 -30.93
C GLY A 34 26.85 -37.25 -31.01
N GLU A 35 26.48 -36.66 -29.87
CA GLU A 35 26.05 -35.28 -29.84
C GLU A 35 27.31 -34.43 -29.93
N HIS A 36 27.55 -33.90 -31.12
CA HIS A 36 28.49 -32.81 -31.34
C HIS A 36 28.00 -31.61 -30.52
N LYS A 37 28.36 -31.57 -29.24
CA LYS A 37 28.27 -30.37 -28.42
C LYS A 37 29.27 -29.40 -29.06
N VAL A 38 28.78 -28.52 -29.92
CA VAL A 38 29.56 -27.40 -30.44
C VAL A 38 29.88 -26.55 -29.21
N ASP A 39 31.07 -26.74 -28.64
CA ASP A 39 31.62 -25.86 -27.61
C ASP A 39 31.89 -24.50 -28.27
N LEU A 40 30.88 -23.63 -28.21
CA LEU A 40 30.90 -22.25 -28.73
C LEU A 40 31.99 -21.39 -28.06
N ASP A 41 32.59 -21.87 -26.98
CA ASP A 41 33.69 -21.21 -26.26
C ASP A 41 35.08 -21.55 -26.82
N ALA A 42 35.21 -22.58 -27.67
CA ALA A 42 36.48 -23.00 -28.28
C ALA A 42 36.73 -22.42 -29.69
N ILE A 43 35.87 -21.54 -30.17
CA ILE A 43 36.03 -20.90 -31.49
C ILE A 43 37.02 -19.74 -31.35
N ASP A 44 38.22 -19.94 -31.87
CA ASP A 44 39.25 -18.90 -32.01
C ASP A 44 38.77 -17.83 -33.00
N LEU A 45 38.17 -16.77 -32.45
CA LEU A 45 37.59 -15.63 -33.17
C LEU A 45 38.60 -14.91 -34.08
N SER A 46 39.90 -15.20 -33.99
CA SER A 46 40.94 -14.54 -34.78
C SER A 46 41.02 -14.99 -36.25
N ASN A 47 40.42 -16.13 -36.62
CA ASN A 47 40.51 -16.72 -37.97
C ASN A 47 39.23 -16.65 -38.83
N LEU A 48 38.14 -16.05 -38.32
CA LEU A 48 36.87 -15.91 -39.06
C LEU A 48 36.80 -14.63 -39.88
N SER A 49 36.11 -14.68 -41.03
CA SER A 49 35.83 -13.49 -41.84
C SER A 49 34.96 -12.48 -41.05
N PRO A 50 35.04 -11.16 -41.33
CA PRO A 50 34.35 -10.13 -40.53
C PRO A 50 32.83 -10.36 -40.38
N GLU A 51 32.20 -10.94 -41.39
CA GLU A 51 30.76 -11.22 -41.43
C GLU A 51 30.37 -12.42 -40.54
N GLU A 52 31.21 -13.44 -40.46
CA GLU A 52 30.95 -14.62 -39.64
C GLU A 52 31.16 -14.32 -38.16
N ARG A 53 32.16 -13.48 -37.82
CA ARG A 53 32.32 -12.95 -36.45
C ARG A 53 31.08 -12.19 -36.00
N TRP A 54 30.53 -11.31 -36.85
CA TRP A 54 29.32 -10.56 -36.52
C TRP A 54 28.13 -11.49 -36.26
N ARG A 55 27.93 -12.54 -37.08
CA ARG A 55 26.83 -13.50 -36.89
C ARG A 55 26.98 -14.33 -35.61
N VAL A 56 28.19 -14.79 -35.31
CA VAL A 56 28.49 -15.56 -34.09
C VAL A 56 28.34 -14.67 -32.85
N GLU A 57 28.83 -13.42 -32.89
CA GLU A 57 28.67 -12.43 -31.82
C GLU A 57 27.19 -12.07 -31.59
N HIS A 58 26.41 -11.86 -32.66
CA HIS A 58 24.97 -11.57 -32.58
C HIS A 58 24.19 -12.77 -32.02
N ALA A 59 24.54 -13.98 -32.45
CA ALA A 59 23.95 -15.22 -31.94
C ALA A 59 24.29 -15.44 -30.45
N ARG A 60 25.52 -15.14 -30.04
CA ARG A 60 25.98 -15.23 -28.64
C ARG A 60 25.33 -14.17 -27.75
N MET A 61 25.19 -12.94 -28.25
CA MET A 61 24.41 -11.87 -27.61
C MET A 61 22.96 -12.29 -27.40
N HIS A 62 22.27 -12.80 -28.42
CA HIS A 62 20.89 -13.28 -28.29
C HIS A 62 20.75 -14.51 -27.37
N ALA A 63 21.73 -15.41 -27.37
CA ALA A 63 21.73 -16.57 -26.47
C ALA A 63 21.88 -16.14 -24.99
N LYS A 64 22.75 -15.17 -24.71
CA LYS A 64 22.95 -14.63 -23.36
C LYS A 64 21.74 -13.80 -22.88
N HIS A 65 21.06 -13.10 -23.79
CA HIS A 65 19.82 -12.39 -23.48
C HIS A 65 18.61 -13.31 -23.28
N ARG A 66 18.52 -14.46 -23.96
CA ARG A 66 17.40 -15.42 -23.76
C ARG A 66 17.33 -16.00 -22.35
N GLY A 67 18.47 -16.31 -21.72
CA GLY A 67 18.50 -16.80 -20.34
C GLY A 67 18.08 -15.73 -19.32
N HIS A 68 18.51 -14.49 -19.55
CA HIS A 68 18.14 -13.34 -18.71
C HIS A 68 16.66 -12.97 -18.88
N GLU A 69 16.13 -12.98 -20.11
CA GLU A 69 14.69 -12.75 -20.39
C GLU A 69 13.80 -13.87 -19.85
N ALA A 70 14.25 -15.12 -19.89
CA ALA A 70 13.52 -16.25 -19.30
C ALA A 70 13.39 -16.11 -17.78
N MET A 71 14.45 -15.68 -17.08
CA MET A 71 14.38 -15.41 -15.63
C MET A 71 13.48 -14.22 -15.30
N HIS A 72 13.52 -13.13 -16.08
CA HIS A 72 12.60 -12.01 -15.90
C HIS A 72 11.14 -12.42 -16.15
N ALA A 73 10.90 -13.23 -17.19
CA ALA A 73 9.56 -13.74 -17.49
C ALA A 73 9.02 -14.64 -16.39
N GLU A 74 9.85 -15.47 -15.76
CA GLU A 74 9.45 -16.32 -14.64
C GLU A 74 9.06 -15.50 -13.40
N MET A 75 9.88 -14.50 -13.00
CA MET A 75 9.55 -13.60 -11.90
C MET A 75 8.24 -12.84 -12.16
N VAL A 76 8.05 -12.35 -13.39
CA VAL A 76 6.85 -11.62 -13.79
C VAL A 76 5.63 -12.54 -13.81
N LEU A 77 5.75 -13.79 -14.27
CA LEU A 77 4.65 -14.75 -14.30
C LEU A 77 4.16 -15.07 -12.88
N ILE A 78 5.10 -15.34 -11.96
CA ILE A 78 4.79 -15.58 -10.54
C ILE A 78 4.14 -14.32 -9.93
N LEU A 79 4.67 -13.13 -10.23
CA LEU A 79 4.09 -11.86 -9.80
C LEU A 79 2.64 -11.70 -10.30
N ILE A 80 2.37 -11.97 -11.59
CA ILE A 80 1.02 -11.84 -12.16
C ILE A 80 0.05 -12.82 -11.49
N ILE A 81 0.42 -14.09 -11.36
CA ILE A 81 -0.44 -15.10 -10.74
C ILE A 81 -0.73 -14.73 -9.28
N THR A 82 0.30 -14.34 -8.52
CA THR A 82 0.12 -13.93 -7.12
C THR A 82 -0.72 -12.67 -6.98
N LEU A 83 -0.58 -11.66 -7.85
CA LEU A 83 -1.42 -10.46 -7.87
C LEU A 83 -2.88 -10.80 -8.17
N VAL A 84 -3.15 -11.66 -9.15
CA VAL A 84 -4.52 -12.09 -9.50
C VAL A 84 -5.16 -12.83 -8.33
N LEU A 85 -4.46 -13.79 -7.73
CA LEU A 85 -4.94 -14.53 -6.56
C LEU A 85 -5.19 -13.61 -5.37
N ALA A 86 -4.27 -12.70 -5.08
CA ALA A 86 -4.43 -11.70 -4.02
C ALA A 86 -5.67 -10.83 -4.27
N GLN A 87 -5.90 -10.39 -5.50
CA GLN A 87 -7.06 -9.56 -5.84
C GLN A 87 -8.38 -10.32 -5.66
N ILE A 88 -8.45 -11.58 -6.10
CA ILE A 88 -9.63 -12.44 -5.90
C ILE A 88 -9.90 -12.61 -4.40
N LEU A 89 -8.87 -12.93 -3.61
CA LEU A 89 -8.98 -13.09 -2.16
C LEU A 89 -9.47 -11.81 -1.48
N LEU A 90 -8.94 -10.64 -1.86
CA LEU A 90 -9.37 -9.35 -1.31
C LEU A 90 -10.84 -9.05 -1.64
N VAL A 91 -11.27 -9.28 -2.88
CA VAL A 91 -12.67 -9.06 -3.29
C VAL A 91 -13.60 -10.02 -2.56
N GLN A 92 -13.25 -11.30 -2.47
CA GLN A 92 -14.02 -12.31 -1.74
C GLN A 92 -14.11 -11.98 -0.24
N TRP A 93 -13.00 -11.54 0.35
CA TRP A 93 -12.97 -11.15 1.76
C TRP A 93 -13.84 -9.92 2.03
N LYS A 94 -13.77 -8.90 1.16
CA LYS A 94 -14.65 -7.72 1.24
C LYS A 94 -16.13 -8.09 1.16
N GLN A 95 -16.49 -9.02 0.27
CA GLN A 95 -17.88 -9.46 0.11
C GLN A 95 -18.38 -10.30 1.29
N ARG A 96 -17.56 -11.22 1.81
CA ARG A 96 -17.96 -12.14 2.88
C ARG A 96 -17.89 -11.52 4.28
N HIS A 97 -16.89 -10.68 4.54
CA HIS A 97 -16.64 -10.08 5.85
C HIS A 97 -16.29 -8.58 5.74
N PRO A 98 -17.25 -7.72 5.35
CA PRO A 98 -17.01 -6.29 5.14
C PRO A 98 -16.46 -5.58 6.39
N LYS A 99 -16.93 -5.96 7.59
CA LYS A 99 -16.44 -5.38 8.86
C LYS A 99 -14.95 -5.66 9.11
N SER A 100 -14.52 -6.89 8.85
CA SER A 100 -13.11 -7.29 9.04
C SER A 100 -12.22 -6.65 7.98
N TYR A 101 -12.67 -6.64 6.72
CA TYR A 101 -11.97 -5.98 5.62
C TYR A 101 -11.75 -4.49 5.89
N ASN A 102 -12.81 -3.77 6.29
CA ASN A 102 -12.73 -2.33 6.59
C ASN A 102 -11.79 -2.06 7.78
N LEU A 103 -11.85 -2.87 8.84
CA LEU A 103 -10.97 -2.70 10.00
C LEU A 103 -9.50 -2.93 9.63
N VAL A 104 -9.18 -4.00 8.89
CA VAL A 104 -7.80 -4.27 8.50
C VAL A 104 -7.28 -3.23 7.51
N THR A 105 -8.10 -2.80 6.55
CA THR A 105 -7.73 -1.74 5.60
C THR A 105 -7.48 -0.42 6.33
N LEU A 106 -8.34 -0.06 7.28
CA LEU A 106 -8.16 1.11 8.13
C LEU A 106 -6.88 1.02 8.95
N PHE A 107 -6.62 -0.13 9.60
CA PHE A 107 -5.40 -0.36 10.37
C PHE A 107 -4.15 -0.28 9.49
N GLN A 108 -4.20 -0.85 8.28
CA GLN A 108 -3.13 -0.77 7.32
C GLN A 108 -2.87 0.68 6.90
N MET A 109 -3.91 1.45 6.57
CA MET A 109 -3.78 2.86 6.22
C MET A 109 -3.24 3.70 7.40
N TRP A 110 -3.60 3.36 8.63
CA TRP A 110 -3.13 4.03 9.83
C TRP A 110 -1.63 3.77 10.12
N VAL A 111 -1.17 2.52 9.98
CA VAL A 111 0.19 2.09 10.36
C VAL A 111 1.24 2.31 9.25
N VAL A 112 0.86 2.22 7.98
CA VAL A 112 1.83 2.31 6.87
C VAL A 112 2.62 3.64 6.89
N PRO A 113 1.98 4.82 6.97
CA PRO A 113 2.72 6.08 7.05
C PRO A 113 3.53 6.24 8.34
N LEU A 114 3.08 5.64 9.46
CA LEU A 114 3.83 5.62 10.70
C LEU A 114 5.16 4.88 10.55
N TYR A 115 5.14 3.71 9.91
CA TYR A 115 6.35 2.91 9.68
C TYR A 115 7.41 3.69 8.89
N PHE A 116 7.00 4.32 7.78
CA PHE A 116 7.90 5.12 6.96
C PHE A 116 8.43 6.36 7.70
N THR A 117 7.56 7.09 8.38
CA THR A 117 7.96 8.33 9.08
C THR A 117 8.82 8.07 10.32
N ALA A 118 8.64 6.94 10.99
CA ALA A 118 9.51 6.50 12.08
C ALA A 118 10.92 6.15 11.57
N LYS A 119 11.03 5.44 10.45
CA LYS A 119 12.33 5.13 9.81
C LYS A 119 13.05 6.37 9.30
N LEU A 120 12.30 7.38 8.83
CA LEU A 120 12.84 8.65 8.35
C LEU A 120 13.07 9.69 9.47
N HIS A 121 12.86 9.32 10.75
CA HIS A 121 13.00 10.20 11.92
C HIS A 121 12.22 11.53 11.82
N TRP A 122 11.04 11.52 11.19
CA TRP A 122 10.17 12.70 11.10
C TRP A 122 9.34 12.91 12.37
N TRP A 123 10.00 13.45 13.41
CA TRP A 123 9.41 13.68 14.73
C TRP A 123 8.15 14.54 14.72
N ARG A 124 8.06 15.55 13.84
CA ARG A 124 6.88 16.42 13.71
C ARG A 124 5.62 15.63 13.35
N PHE A 125 5.75 14.70 12.41
CA PHE A 125 4.65 13.82 11.99
C PHE A 125 4.23 12.92 13.14
N LEU A 126 5.19 12.30 13.84
CA LEU A 126 4.93 11.39 14.95
C LEU A 126 4.13 12.07 16.09
N ILE A 127 4.46 13.32 16.43
CA ILE A 127 3.74 14.06 17.47
C ILE A 127 2.28 14.32 17.05
N ILE A 128 2.07 14.83 15.84
CA ILE A 128 0.70 15.10 15.34
C ILE A 128 -0.09 13.79 15.24
N TRP A 129 0.54 12.74 14.73
CA TRP A 129 -0.07 11.43 14.55
C TRP A 129 -0.46 10.80 15.89
N THR A 130 0.40 10.88 16.91
CA THR A 130 0.10 10.35 18.25
C THR A 130 -1.05 11.09 18.91
N LEU A 131 -1.08 12.43 18.82
CA LEU A 131 -2.21 13.23 19.31
C LEU A 131 -3.51 12.89 18.58
N PHE A 132 -3.49 12.85 17.24
CA PHE A 132 -4.63 12.46 16.42
C PHE A 132 -5.15 11.07 16.80
N SER A 133 -4.24 10.10 16.94
CA SER A 133 -4.57 8.72 17.24
C SER A 133 -5.14 8.55 18.65
N ALA A 134 -4.57 9.25 19.64
CA ALA A 134 -5.07 9.23 21.01
C ALA A 134 -6.49 9.80 21.09
N VAL A 135 -6.74 10.97 20.48
CA VAL A 135 -8.08 11.59 20.50
C VAL A 135 -9.09 10.73 19.74
N THR A 136 -8.73 10.23 18.56
CA THR A 136 -9.59 9.36 17.74
C THR A 136 -9.90 8.06 18.49
N ALA A 137 -8.92 7.43 19.14
CA ALA A 137 -9.14 6.23 19.95
C ALA A 137 -10.10 6.48 21.13
N ILE A 138 -9.95 7.61 21.84
CA ILE A 138 -10.87 7.99 22.93
C ILE A 138 -12.31 8.15 22.42
N ILE A 139 -12.47 8.78 21.25
CA ILE A 139 -13.78 9.04 20.66
C ILE A 139 -14.41 7.75 20.13
N THR A 140 -13.65 6.92 19.43
CA THR A 140 -14.10 5.59 18.98
C THR A 140 -14.43 4.68 20.17
N PHE A 141 -13.63 4.73 21.25
CA PHE A 141 -13.95 4.01 22.48
C PHE A 141 -15.28 4.49 23.07
N ARG A 142 -15.52 5.80 23.15
CA ARG A 142 -16.82 6.32 23.62
C ARG A 142 -17.98 5.94 22.69
N ALA A 143 -17.76 5.88 21.39
CA ALA A 143 -18.77 5.48 20.40
C ALA A 143 -19.13 3.99 20.43
N THR A 144 -18.21 3.13 20.88
CA THR A 144 -18.41 1.66 20.94
C THR A 144 -18.98 1.16 22.27
N ARG A 145 -19.03 2.00 23.31
CA ARG A 145 -19.58 1.63 24.63
C ARG A 145 -21.11 1.55 24.60
N LYS A 146 -21.65 0.57 25.32
CA LYS A 146 -23.10 0.36 25.53
C LYS A 146 -23.45 0.54 27.01
N PRO A 147 -24.57 1.21 27.36
CA PRO A 147 -25.46 1.98 26.47
C PRO A 147 -24.80 3.26 25.94
N LEU A 148 -25.22 3.71 24.76
CA LEU A 148 -24.74 4.98 24.18
C LEU A 148 -25.29 6.16 24.99
N ASP A 149 -24.40 6.98 25.53
CA ASP A 149 -24.80 8.25 26.14
C ASP A 149 -25.34 9.23 25.08
N ARG A 150 -26.33 10.05 25.47
CA ARG A 150 -26.99 11.02 24.56
C ARG A 150 -26.03 12.09 24.03
N SER A 151 -24.91 12.36 24.71
CA SER A 151 -23.93 13.34 24.26
C SER A 151 -22.89 12.78 23.28
N THR A 152 -22.68 11.46 23.28
CA THR A 152 -21.63 10.79 22.49
C THR A 152 -21.72 11.05 20.99
N PRO A 153 -22.89 10.94 20.31
CA PRO A 153 -22.97 11.21 18.89
C PRO A 153 -22.54 12.64 18.55
N ARG A 154 -22.94 13.63 19.36
CA ARG A 154 -22.54 15.03 19.14
C ARG A 154 -21.04 15.24 19.26
N LEU A 155 -20.37 14.56 20.18
CA LEU A 155 -18.91 14.62 20.33
C LEU A 155 -18.20 14.04 19.11
N VAL A 156 -18.64 12.85 18.67
CA VAL A 156 -18.12 12.15 17.48
C VAL A 156 -18.25 13.05 16.25
N TYR A 157 -19.44 13.60 16.00
CA TYR A 157 -19.66 14.49 14.87
C TYR A 157 -18.81 15.76 14.93
N LYS A 158 -18.69 16.41 16.10
CA LYS A 158 -17.86 17.63 16.24
C LYS A 158 -16.39 17.35 15.94
N TRP A 159 -15.86 16.22 16.40
CA TRP A 159 -14.47 15.85 16.16
C TRP A 159 -14.20 15.54 14.69
N PHE A 160 -14.99 14.66 14.08
CA PHE A 160 -14.79 14.32 12.67
C PHE A 160 -15.08 15.51 11.74
N LEU A 161 -15.98 16.41 12.11
CA LEU A 161 -16.18 17.68 11.39
C LEU A 161 -14.97 18.62 11.53
N LEU A 162 -14.35 18.68 12.71
CA LEU A 162 -13.11 19.44 12.91
C LEU A 162 -11.99 18.86 12.03
N LEU A 163 -11.81 17.53 12.02
CA LEU A 163 -10.83 16.86 11.17
C LEU A 163 -11.08 17.12 9.69
N TYR A 164 -12.33 17.05 9.24
CA TYR A 164 -12.72 17.39 7.87
C TYR A 164 -12.31 18.83 7.53
N LYS A 165 -12.61 19.81 8.38
CA LYS A 165 -12.25 21.22 8.14
C LYS A 165 -10.74 21.44 8.11
N LEU A 166 -9.99 20.79 9.01
CA LEU A 166 -8.52 20.86 9.03
C LEU A 166 -7.91 20.22 7.77
N SER A 167 -8.38 19.04 7.40
CA SER A 167 -7.94 18.33 6.19
C SER A 167 -8.25 19.12 4.92
N TYR A 168 -9.48 19.64 4.81
CA TYR A 168 -9.91 20.46 3.69
C TYR A 168 -9.08 21.76 3.59
N GLY A 169 -8.89 22.45 4.72
CA GLY A 169 -8.07 23.66 4.78
C GLY A 169 -6.61 23.41 4.41
N THR A 170 -5.99 22.40 5.00
CA THR A 170 -4.59 22.02 4.69
C THR A 170 -4.41 21.53 3.26
N GLY A 171 -5.39 20.81 2.71
CA GLY A 171 -5.41 20.38 1.31
C GLY A 171 -5.48 21.56 0.33
N ILE A 172 -6.36 22.53 0.58
CA ILE A 172 -6.45 23.75 -0.23
C ILE A 172 -5.17 24.58 -0.12
N LEU A 173 -4.65 24.78 1.10
CA LEU A 173 -3.41 25.52 1.32
C LEU A 173 -2.22 24.85 0.64
N GLY A 174 -2.12 23.52 0.72
CA GLY A 174 -1.09 22.76 0.03
C GLY A 174 -1.21 22.86 -1.48
N TYR A 175 -2.43 22.71 -2.02
CA TYR A 175 -2.68 22.89 -3.46
C TYR A 175 -2.31 24.30 -3.92
N ALA A 176 -2.73 25.33 -3.18
CA ALA A 176 -2.40 26.71 -3.48
C ALA A 176 -0.88 26.95 -3.44
N ALA A 177 -0.17 26.39 -2.47
CA ALA A 177 1.30 26.49 -2.38
C ALA A 177 2.01 25.80 -3.56
N VAL A 178 1.54 24.62 -3.97
CA VAL A 178 2.07 23.92 -5.16
C VAL A 178 1.78 24.73 -6.42
N MET A 179 0.55 25.20 -6.61
CA MET A 179 0.18 26.04 -7.76
C MET A 179 1.00 27.33 -7.80
N PHE A 180 1.14 28.01 -6.68
CA PHE A 180 1.96 29.22 -6.55
C PHE A 180 3.41 28.98 -6.98
N THR A 181 3.94 27.80 -6.68
CA THR A 181 5.29 27.39 -7.10
C THR A 181 5.38 27.09 -8.59
N LEU A 182 4.40 26.38 -9.15
CA LEU A 182 4.38 26.04 -10.58
C LEU A 182 4.16 27.26 -11.49
N PHE A 183 3.41 28.28 -11.04
CA PHE A 183 3.24 29.53 -11.79
C PHE A 183 4.48 30.45 -11.76
N GLY A 184 5.56 30.06 -11.07
CA GLY A 184 6.79 30.85 -11.00
C GLY A 184 6.69 32.11 -10.14
N LEU A 185 5.59 32.29 -9.40
CA LEU A 185 5.42 33.45 -8.51
C LEU A 185 6.41 33.44 -7.33
N ASN A 186 7.02 32.29 -7.00
CA ASN A 186 8.11 32.20 -6.02
C ASN A 186 9.33 33.06 -6.37
N PHE A 187 9.61 33.30 -7.66
CA PHE A 187 10.69 34.19 -8.09
C PHE A 187 10.44 35.65 -7.68
N LEU A 188 9.17 36.07 -7.57
CA LEU A 188 8.78 37.42 -7.18
C LEU A 188 9.03 37.69 -5.68
N PHE A 189 8.98 36.65 -4.85
CA PHE A 189 9.15 36.75 -3.38
C PHE A 189 10.53 36.27 -2.89
N ARG A 190 11.47 35.94 -3.79
CA ARG A 190 12.82 35.39 -3.48
C ARG A 190 12.79 34.13 -2.59
N ILE A 191 11.70 33.36 -2.65
CA ILE A 191 11.60 32.08 -1.94
C ILE A 191 12.18 30.99 -2.84
N LYS A 192 13.01 30.10 -2.28
CA LYS A 192 13.54 28.96 -3.03
C LYS A 192 12.36 28.05 -3.47
N PRO A 193 12.19 27.78 -4.77
CA PRO A 193 11.09 26.95 -5.26
C PRO A 193 11.05 25.55 -4.64
N GLU A 194 12.22 24.99 -4.32
CA GLU A 194 12.38 23.69 -3.65
C GLU A 194 11.68 23.68 -2.28
N GLU A 195 11.94 24.68 -1.43
CA GLU A 195 11.35 24.76 -0.08
C GLU A 195 9.83 24.98 -0.13
N ALA A 196 9.35 25.79 -1.08
CA ALA A 196 7.92 26.04 -1.26
C ALA A 196 7.18 24.79 -1.77
N MET A 197 7.79 24.05 -2.70
CA MET A 197 7.24 22.79 -3.21
C MET A 197 7.20 21.74 -2.10
N ASP A 198 8.28 21.55 -1.34
CA ASP A 198 8.34 20.60 -0.23
C ASP A 198 7.28 20.91 0.84
N PHE A 199 7.09 22.19 1.16
CA PHE A 199 6.05 22.63 2.08
C PHE A 199 4.65 22.36 1.53
N GLY A 200 4.40 22.68 0.26
CA GLY A 200 3.11 22.45 -0.40
C GLY A 200 2.74 20.98 -0.50
N VAL A 201 3.68 20.14 -0.93
CA VAL A 201 3.51 18.67 -1.00
C VAL A 201 3.30 18.08 0.39
N SER A 202 4.05 18.54 1.39
CA SER A 202 3.85 18.10 2.78
C SER A 202 2.44 18.44 3.30
N LEU A 203 1.96 19.66 3.05
CA LEU A 203 0.59 20.08 3.40
C LEU A 203 -0.48 19.24 2.70
N LEU A 204 -0.30 18.95 1.40
CA LEU A 204 -1.19 18.06 0.65
C LEU A 204 -1.20 16.65 1.24
N PHE A 205 -0.03 16.11 1.57
CA PHE A 205 0.09 14.81 2.20
C PHE A 205 -0.65 14.77 3.54
N TYR A 206 -0.46 15.78 4.40
CA TYR A 206 -1.17 15.88 5.68
C TYR A 206 -2.69 15.98 5.49
N GLY A 207 -3.15 16.83 4.57
CA GLY A 207 -4.56 17.02 4.28
C GLY A 207 -5.22 15.74 3.76
N LEU A 208 -4.61 15.08 2.78
CA LEU A 208 -5.13 13.85 2.20
C LEU A 208 -5.08 12.69 3.20
N TYR A 209 -3.96 12.50 3.90
CA TYR A 209 -3.80 11.41 4.85
C TYR A 209 -4.84 11.47 5.98
N TYR A 210 -4.90 12.60 6.69
CA TYR A 210 -5.85 12.74 7.80
C TYR A 210 -7.30 12.88 7.32
N GLY A 211 -7.54 13.34 6.09
CA GLY A 211 -8.88 13.42 5.49
C GLY A 211 -9.46 12.05 5.19
N VAL A 212 -8.72 11.23 4.46
CA VAL A 212 -9.14 9.85 4.12
C VAL A 212 -9.28 9.03 5.41
N LEU A 213 -8.30 9.10 6.31
CA LEU A 213 -8.32 8.41 7.60
C LEU A 213 -9.51 8.85 8.47
N GLY A 214 -9.72 10.16 8.60
CA GLY A 214 -10.82 10.73 9.40
C GLY A 214 -12.20 10.30 8.90
N ARG A 215 -12.40 10.28 7.58
CA ARG A 215 -13.65 9.81 6.95
C ARG A 215 -13.89 8.33 7.23
N ASP A 216 -12.89 7.47 7.03
CA ASP A 216 -13.05 6.03 7.25
C ASP A 216 -13.32 5.70 8.74
N PHE A 217 -12.69 6.41 9.68
CA PHE A 217 -13.02 6.31 11.10
C PHE A 217 -14.44 6.82 11.43
N ALA A 218 -14.90 7.88 10.75
CA ALA A 218 -16.24 8.43 10.94
C ALA A 218 -17.32 7.42 10.48
N GLU A 219 -17.15 6.80 9.31
CA GLU A 219 -18.01 5.73 8.81
C GLU A 219 -18.08 4.56 9.79
N MET A 220 -16.92 4.10 10.29
CA MET A 220 -16.85 3.04 11.28
C MET A 220 -17.59 3.42 12.59
N CYS A 221 -17.41 4.64 13.09
CA CYS A 221 -18.10 5.10 14.29
C CYS A 221 -19.62 5.21 14.07
N ALA A 222 -20.05 5.66 12.88
CA ALA A 222 -21.46 5.74 12.52
C ALA A 222 -22.11 4.35 12.49
N ASP A 223 -21.45 3.34 11.93
CA ASP A 223 -21.92 1.94 11.91
C ASP A 223 -22.09 1.37 13.33
N PHE A 224 -21.14 1.65 14.23
CA PHE A 224 -21.23 1.22 15.63
C PHE A 224 -22.37 1.91 16.38
N MET A 225 -22.58 3.20 16.15
CA MET A 225 -23.69 3.93 16.76
C MET A 225 -25.04 3.46 16.22
N ALA A 226 -25.17 3.29 14.91
CA ALA A 226 -26.39 2.81 14.26
C ALA A 226 -26.78 1.40 14.73
N SER A 227 -25.81 0.48 14.81
CA SER A 227 -26.06 -0.88 15.30
C SER A 227 -26.46 -0.93 16.78
N THR A 228 -26.02 0.01 17.61
CA THR A 228 -26.40 0.07 19.02
C THR A 228 -27.79 0.67 19.22
N VAL A 229 -28.17 1.69 18.43
CA VAL A 229 -29.53 2.26 18.46
C VAL A 229 -30.56 1.29 17.89
N GLY A 230 -30.23 0.59 16.79
CA GLY A 230 -31.11 -0.40 16.16
C GLY A 230 -31.40 -1.65 17.00
N VAL A 231 -30.61 -1.92 18.04
CA VAL A 231 -30.80 -3.04 18.99
C VAL A 231 -31.73 -2.66 20.16
N SER A 232 -32.18 -1.40 20.27
CA SER A 232 -33.17 -1.02 21.28
C SER A 232 -34.53 -1.63 20.95
N PRO A 233 -35.15 -2.45 21.84
CA PRO A 233 -36.43 -3.14 21.59
C PRO A 233 -37.63 -2.22 21.31
N ARG A 234 -37.47 -0.90 21.41
CA ARG A 234 -38.56 0.06 21.26
C ARG A 234 -38.91 0.41 19.81
N LEU A 235 -38.09 0.00 18.82
CA LEU A 235 -38.42 0.16 17.39
C LEU A 235 -38.95 -1.12 16.71
N SER A 236 -39.00 -2.28 17.38
CA SER A 236 -39.58 -3.50 16.77
C SER A 236 -41.10 -3.45 16.61
N TYR A 237 -41.76 -2.40 17.10
CA TYR A 237 -43.20 -2.16 16.95
C TYR A 237 -43.57 -1.24 15.78
N TRP A 238 -42.60 -0.57 15.15
CA TRP A 238 -42.85 0.25 13.95
C TRP A 238 -42.11 -0.40 12.78
N GLY A 239 -42.91 -0.97 11.87
CA GLY A 239 -42.49 -1.90 10.84
C GLY A 239 -41.36 -1.45 9.92
N SER A 240 -40.85 -2.45 9.20
CA SER A 240 -39.74 -2.52 8.25
C SER A 240 -39.68 -1.48 7.10
N GLY A 241 -40.28 -0.30 7.22
CA GLY A 241 -40.20 0.80 6.24
C GLY A 241 -39.35 2.00 6.66
N GLY A 242 -39.04 2.18 7.95
CA GLY A 242 -38.40 3.41 8.46
C GLY A 242 -36.86 3.42 8.47
N VAL A 243 -36.22 2.25 8.49
CA VAL A 243 -34.75 2.14 8.65
C VAL A 243 -33.99 2.56 7.39
N VAL A 244 -34.59 2.40 6.21
CA VAL A 244 -34.01 2.83 4.93
C VAL A 244 -33.98 4.36 4.80
N GLY A 245 -34.91 5.07 5.47
CA GLY A 245 -34.99 6.53 5.45
C GLY A 245 -33.88 7.20 6.24
N ALA A 246 -33.59 6.72 7.45
CA ALA A 246 -32.57 7.33 8.31
C ALA A 246 -31.14 7.12 7.76
N SER A 247 -30.86 5.95 7.16
CA SER A 247 -29.58 5.70 6.52
C SER A 247 -29.37 6.60 5.30
N LYS A 248 -30.43 6.89 4.52
CA LYS A 248 -30.34 7.84 3.40
C LYS A 248 -30.15 9.28 3.89
N VAL A 249 -30.88 9.71 4.92
CA VAL A 249 -30.75 11.09 5.45
C VAL A 249 -29.35 11.35 6.03
N LEU A 250 -28.73 10.34 6.67
CA LEU A 250 -27.36 10.46 7.17
C LEU A 250 -26.32 10.42 6.05
N HIS A 251 -26.55 9.65 5.00
CA HIS A 251 -25.66 9.60 3.84
C HIS A 251 -25.74 10.89 3.01
N THR A 252 -26.92 11.49 2.84
CA THR A 252 -27.09 12.75 2.10
C THR A 252 -26.61 13.98 2.88
N ALA A 253 -26.52 13.90 4.22
CA ALA A 253 -25.98 14.99 5.04
C ALA A 253 -24.44 14.98 5.16
N MET A 254 -23.78 13.93 4.65
CA MET A 254 -22.31 13.73 4.70
C MET A 254 -21.59 14.05 3.38
N TRP A 255 -22.32 14.48 2.34
CA TRP A 255 -21.78 14.97 1.07
C TRP A 255 -22.22 16.41 0.82
#